data_AF-A0A7C7XWM4-F1
#
_entry.id   AF-A0A7C7XWM4-F1
#
_cell.length_a   1.000
_cell.length_b   1.000
_cell.length_c   1.000
_cell.angle_alpha   90.00
_cell.angle_beta   90.00
_cell.angle_gamma   90.00
#
_symmetry.space_group_name_H-M   'P 1'
#
loop_
_entity.id
_entity.type
_entity.pdbx_description
1 polymer ?
#
loop_
_entity_poly.entity_id
_entity_poly.type
_entity_poly.pdbx_seq_one_letter_code
_entity_poly.pdbx_strand_id
1 'polypeptide(L)'
;LRPDLEIRPIRGNVETRLNKVDSGAFDATLLAVAGLKRLELESRITEVFPPEMLLPALGQGVLGLEIREDDPATLELIQPLQDETTALCCQAERRLLERLEGNCQVPLAGLCERRGERLLLRGQLLAPDGQQVVEHKAESAATLEAARALGDEVANAILNSGGREILAALKLSSALNP
;
A
#
# COMPACT_ATOMS: atom_id res chain seq x y z
N LEU A 1 9.80 -10.55 -10.73
CA LEU A 1 9.42 -10.19 -12.14
C LEU A 1 10.65 -9.97 -13.03
N ARG A 2 11.60 -9.12 -12.65
CA ARG A 2 12.79 -8.79 -13.45
C ARG A 2 14.08 -8.95 -12.62
N PRO A 3 14.61 -10.19 -12.47
CA PRO A 3 15.82 -10.44 -11.67
C PRO A 3 17.10 -9.87 -12.31
N ASP A 4 17.01 -9.45 -13.57
CA ASP A 4 18.08 -8.85 -14.36
C ASP A 4 18.30 -7.36 -14.06
N LEU A 5 17.40 -6.70 -13.32
CA LEU A 5 17.51 -5.28 -12.98
C LEU A 5 18.25 -5.06 -11.67
N GLU A 6 19.10 -4.03 -11.63
CA GLU A 6 19.72 -3.53 -10.39
C GLU A 6 18.79 -2.53 -9.70
N ILE A 7 18.25 -2.90 -8.54
CA ILE A 7 17.38 -2.02 -7.76
C ILE A 7 18.21 -1.22 -6.75
N ARG A 8 18.28 0.10 -6.94
CA ARG A 8 18.99 1.02 -6.04
C ARG A 8 18.03 2.01 -5.37
N PRO A 9 18.22 2.33 -4.08
CA PRO A 9 17.36 3.27 -3.38
C PRO A 9 17.53 4.69 -3.94
N ILE A 10 16.40 5.36 -4.21
CA ILE A 10 16.36 6.76 -4.64
C ILE A 10 15.61 7.61 -3.59
N ARG A 11 16.26 8.67 -3.11
CA ARG A 11 15.69 9.62 -2.12
C ARG A 11 15.56 11.03 -2.72
N GLY A 12 14.66 11.81 -2.13
CA GLY A 12 14.27 13.16 -2.54
C GLY A 12 12.76 13.27 -2.74
N ASN A 13 12.27 14.49 -3.01
CA ASN A 13 10.91 14.71 -3.50
C ASN A 13 10.76 14.19 -4.95
N VAL A 14 9.55 14.24 -5.51
CA VAL A 14 9.25 13.71 -6.86
C VAL A 14 10.15 14.34 -7.92
N GLU A 15 10.26 15.67 -7.95
CA GLU A 15 11.09 16.39 -8.93
C GLU A 15 12.57 16.01 -8.84
N THR A 16 13.14 15.92 -7.63
CA THR A 16 14.54 15.52 -7.44
C THR A 16 14.79 14.09 -7.95
N ARG A 17 13.81 13.20 -7.79
CA ARG A 17 13.90 11.83 -8.30
C ARG A 17 13.84 11.79 -9.82
N LEU A 18 12.96 12.58 -10.43
CA LEU A 18 12.88 12.71 -11.90
C LEU A 18 14.17 13.31 -12.48
N ASN A 19 14.72 14.34 -11.85
CA ASN A 19 15.99 14.95 -12.29
C ASN A 19 17.17 13.96 -12.26
N LYS A 20 17.18 13.02 -11.31
CA LYS A 20 18.20 11.96 -11.27
C LYS A 20 18.09 11.01 -12.46
N VAL A 21 16.87 10.71 -12.91
CA VAL A 21 16.65 9.95 -14.14
C VAL A 21 17.10 10.77 -15.36
N ASP A 22 16.70 12.04 -15.43
CA ASP A 22 17.05 12.93 -16.55
C ASP A 22 18.56 13.15 -16.68
N SER A 23 19.28 13.15 -15.56
CA SER A 23 20.76 13.26 -15.53
C SER A 23 21.50 11.96 -15.88
N GLY A 24 20.79 10.84 -16.05
CA GLY A 24 21.38 9.52 -16.29
C GLY A 24 21.96 8.84 -15.04
N ALA A 25 21.66 9.33 -13.83
CA ALA A 25 22.05 8.66 -12.59
C ALA A 25 21.25 7.38 -12.32
N PHE A 26 20.06 7.28 -12.93
CA PHE A 26 19.17 6.11 -12.92
C PHE A 26 18.56 5.95 -14.31
N ASP A 27 18.37 4.73 -14.80
CA ASP A 27 17.70 4.48 -16.07
C ASP A 27 16.18 4.71 -15.98
N ALA A 28 15.59 4.45 -14.81
CA ALA A 28 14.17 4.61 -14.54
C ALA A 28 13.91 4.81 -13.04
N THR A 29 12.71 5.28 -12.71
CA THR A 29 12.21 5.34 -11.33
C THR A 29 10.75 4.90 -11.28
N LEU A 30 10.32 4.35 -10.14
CA LEU A 30 8.94 3.96 -9.90
C LEU A 30 8.29 4.98 -8.95
N LEU A 31 7.16 5.54 -9.38
CA LEU A 31 6.41 6.56 -8.63
C LEU A 31 4.91 6.27 -8.68
N ALA A 32 4.19 6.68 -7.64
CA ALA A 32 2.74 6.57 -7.62
C ALA A 32 2.11 7.54 -8.62
N VAL A 33 1.23 7.02 -9.49
CA VAL A 33 0.48 7.82 -10.48
C VAL A 33 -0.26 9.00 -9.84
N ALA A 34 -0.89 8.78 -8.68
CA ALA A 34 -1.60 9.83 -7.96
C ALA A 34 -0.70 11.01 -7.58
N GLY A 35 0.57 10.76 -7.24
CA GLY A 35 1.55 11.81 -6.92
C GLY A 35 1.93 12.64 -8.14
N LEU A 36 2.14 11.99 -9.29
CA LEU A 36 2.45 12.68 -10.55
C LEU A 36 1.26 13.50 -11.04
N LYS A 37 0.04 12.96 -10.96
CA LYS A 37 -1.19 13.68 -11.34
C LYS A 37 -1.42 14.95 -10.52
N ARG A 38 -1.27 14.85 -9.20
CA ARG A 38 -1.43 16.01 -8.30
C ARG A 38 -0.40 17.12 -8.52
N LEU A 39 0.72 16.79 -9.15
CA LEU A 39 1.79 17.73 -9.48
C LEU A 39 1.76 18.16 -10.96
N GLU A 40 0.73 17.76 -11.73
CA GLU A 40 0.60 18.07 -13.16
C GLU A 40 1.77 17.51 -14.00
N LEU A 41 2.33 16.38 -13.57
CA LEU A 41 3.48 15.69 -14.19
C LEU A 41 3.04 14.42 -14.93
N GLU A 42 1.80 14.31 -15.39
CA GLU A 42 1.29 13.11 -16.08
C GLU A 42 2.07 12.79 -17.34
N SER A 43 2.59 13.80 -18.03
CA SER A 43 3.43 13.64 -19.23
C SER A 43 4.73 12.86 -18.97
N ARG A 44 5.13 12.73 -17.70
CA ARG A 44 6.32 11.96 -17.28
C ARG A 44 6.03 10.47 -17.09
N ILE A 45 4.76 10.05 -17.12
CA ILE A 45 4.36 8.65 -16.96
C ILE A 45 4.62 7.92 -18.27
N THR A 46 5.60 7.03 -18.29
CA THR A 46 5.92 6.18 -19.46
C THR A 46 5.12 4.88 -19.47
N GLU A 47 4.80 4.34 -18.29
CA GLU A 47 4.06 3.09 -18.13
C GLU A 47 3.27 3.10 -16.81
N VAL A 48 2.08 2.53 -16.81
CA VAL A 48 1.27 2.31 -15.60
C VAL A 48 1.16 0.82 -15.36
N PHE A 49 1.69 0.34 -14.24
CA PHE A 49 1.61 -1.06 -13.86
C PHE A 49 0.19 -1.39 -13.35
N PRO A 50 -0.50 -2.38 -13.96
CA PRO A 50 -1.78 -2.83 -13.45
C PRO A 50 -1.60 -3.58 -12.10
N PRO A 51 -2.60 -3.56 -11.20
CA PRO A 51 -2.51 -4.24 -9.90
C PRO A 51 -2.25 -5.75 -9.97
N GLU A 52 -2.58 -6.38 -11.10
CA GLU A 52 -2.29 -7.80 -11.38
C GLU A 52 -0.80 -8.05 -11.58
N MET A 53 -0.04 -7.03 -11.97
CA MET A 53 1.42 -7.08 -12.14
C MET A 53 2.16 -6.55 -10.93
N LEU A 54 1.70 -5.42 -10.36
CA LEU A 54 2.31 -4.79 -9.20
C LEU A 54 1.22 -4.25 -8.26
N LEU A 55 0.99 -4.98 -7.18
CA LEU A 55 0.01 -4.60 -6.17
C LEU A 55 0.49 -3.32 -5.45
N PRO A 56 -0.37 -2.31 -5.25
CA PRO A 56 0.04 -1.04 -4.68
C PRO A 56 0.32 -1.13 -3.18
N ALA A 57 0.97 -0.09 -2.64
CA ALA A 57 1.00 0.10 -1.20
C ALA A 57 -0.43 0.34 -0.66
N LEU A 58 -0.68 -0.12 0.57
CA LEU A 58 -1.94 0.09 1.27
C LEU A 58 -2.22 1.61 1.39
N GLY A 59 -3.42 2.04 1.01
CA GLY A 59 -3.86 3.44 0.98
C GLY A 59 -3.25 4.29 -0.14
N GLN A 60 -2.53 3.69 -1.11
CA GLN A 60 -1.90 4.47 -2.18
C GLN A 60 -2.93 5.29 -2.96
N GLY A 61 -2.72 6.60 -3.01
CA GLY A 61 -3.58 7.53 -3.74
C GLY A 61 -4.72 8.12 -2.91
N VAL A 62 -4.94 7.64 -1.67
CA VAL A 62 -5.93 8.20 -0.76
C VAL A 62 -5.35 9.42 -0.02
N LEU A 63 -6.21 10.40 0.29
CA LEU A 63 -5.90 11.49 1.23
C LEU A 63 -6.67 11.22 2.52
N GLY A 64 -5.95 11.15 3.64
CA GLY A 64 -6.54 11.11 4.98
C GLY A 64 -6.54 12.50 5.60
N LEU A 65 -7.61 12.84 6.32
CA LEU A 65 -7.68 14.04 7.14
C LEU A 65 -7.59 13.62 8.61
N GLU A 66 -6.62 14.18 9.34
CA GLU A 66 -6.44 13.96 10.77
C GLU A 66 -6.97 15.17 11.53
N ILE A 67 -7.80 14.92 12.54
CA ILE A 67 -8.39 15.93 13.42
C ILE A 67 -8.22 15.50 14.87
N ARG A 68 -8.42 16.42 15.81
CA ARG A 68 -8.48 16.08 17.23
C ARG A 68 -9.72 15.25 17.52
N GLU A 69 -9.59 14.27 18.40
CA GLU A 69 -10.68 13.35 18.77
C GLU A 69 -11.84 14.08 19.47
N ASP A 70 -11.56 15.15 20.19
CA ASP A 70 -12.51 15.95 20.97
C ASP A 70 -13.03 17.21 20.23
N ASP A 71 -12.96 17.23 18.90
CA ASP A 71 -13.40 18.37 18.06
C ASP A 71 -14.55 18.00 17.11
N PRO A 72 -15.80 17.90 17.62
CA PRO A 72 -16.96 17.55 16.80
C PRO A 72 -17.30 18.62 15.76
N ALA A 73 -16.94 19.89 16.01
CA ALA A 73 -17.18 20.98 15.08
C ALA A 73 -16.34 20.82 13.81
N THR A 74 -15.06 20.46 13.95
CA THR A 74 -14.21 20.17 12.78
C THR A 74 -14.69 18.90 12.08
N LEU A 75 -15.10 17.85 12.80
CA LEU A 75 -15.63 16.63 12.20
C LEU A 75 -16.84 16.90 11.30
N GLU A 76 -17.80 17.69 11.77
CA GLU A 76 -19.00 18.06 11.00
C GLU A 76 -18.65 18.78 9.69
N LEU A 77 -17.62 19.64 9.71
CA LEU A 77 -17.17 20.38 8.52
C LEU A 77 -16.52 19.48 7.46
N ILE A 78 -15.76 18.46 7.87
CA ILE A 78 -15.00 17.61 6.93
C ILE A 78 -15.75 16.33 6.52
N GLN A 79 -16.75 15.91 7.29
CA GLN A 79 -17.52 14.69 7.01
C GLN A 79 -18.08 14.63 5.57
N PRO A 80 -18.56 15.73 4.95
CA PRO A 80 -19.02 15.71 3.55
C PRO A 80 -17.93 15.39 2.52
N LEU A 81 -16.65 15.51 2.87
CA LEU A 81 -15.52 15.17 1.98
C LEU A 81 -15.24 13.67 1.92
N GLN A 82 -15.82 12.88 2.83
CA GLN A 82 -15.57 11.45 2.90
C GLN A 82 -16.30 10.71 1.78
N ASP A 83 -15.53 9.99 0.96
CA ASP A 83 -16.07 8.99 0.05
C ASP A 83 -16.28 7.66 0.79
N GLU A 84 -17.51 7.14 0.80
CA GLU A 84 -17.87 5.91 1.52
C GLU A 84 -17.08 4.70 1.02
N THR A 85 -16.94 4.57 -0.30
CA THR A 85 -16.24 3.43 -0.92
C THR A 85 -14.77 3.41 -0.52
N THR A 86 -14.09 4.54 -0.64
CA THR A 86 -12.70 4.73 -0.23
C THR A 86 -12.56 4.47 1.26
N ALA A 87 -13.47 4.98 2.09
CA ALA A 87 -13.43 4.77 3.54
C ALA A 87 -13.50 3.27 3.89
N LEU A 88 -14.41 2.50 3.29
CA LEU A 88 -14.52 1.06 3.52
C LEU A 88 -13.27 0.31 3.06
N CYS A 89 -12.77 0.60 1.86
CA CYS A 89 -11.56 -0.02 1.33
C CYS A 89 -10.34 0.27 2.22
N CYS A 90 -10.16 1.52 2.64
CA CYS A 90 -9.09 1.91 3.56
C CYS A 90 -9.19 1.23 4.91
N GLN A 91 -10.39 0.97 5.44
CA GLN A 91 -10.53 0.25 6.71
C GLN A 91 -10.08 -1.21 6.59
N ALA A 92 -10.38 -1.88 5.48
CA ALA A 92 -9.90 -3.23 5.22
C ALA A 92 -8.37 -3.27 5.07
N GLU A 93 -7.82 -2.35 4.26
CA GLU A 93 -6.38 -2.23 4.02
C GLU A 93 -5.60 -1.86 5.29
N ARG A 94 -6.10 -0.90 6.08
CA ARG A 94 -5.48 -0.48 7.33
C ARG A 94 -5.49 -1.60 8.37
N ARG A 95 -6.58 -2.39 8.41
CA ARG A 95 -6.64 -3.53 9.32
C ARG A 95 -5.65 -4.64 8.95
N LEU A 96 -5.49 -4.91 7.66
CA LEU A 96 -4.44 -5.79 7.15
C LEU A 96 -3.04 -5.29 7.58
N LEU A 97 -2.76 -3.99 7.42
CA LEU A 97 -1.49 -3.37 7.85
C LEU A 97 -1.23 -3.58 9.35
N GLU A 98 -2.20 -3.20 10.19
CA GLU A 98 -2.11 -3.30 11.65
C GLU A 98 -1.86 -4.73 12.10
N ARG A 99 -2.58 -5.69 11.51
CA ARG A 99 -2.51 -7.10 11.92
C ARG A 99 -1.18 -7.75 11.57
N LEU A 100 -0.53 -7.30 10.49
CA LEU A 100 0.82 -7.74 10.11
C LEU A 100 1.93 -6.94 10.80
N GLU A 101 1.59 -6.02 11.72
CA GLU A 101 2.52 -5.07 12.35
C GLU A 101 3.36 -4.33 11.29
N GLY A 102 2.74 -4.07 10.12
CA GLY A 102 3.42 -3.51 8.98
C GLY A 102 3.78 -2.04 9.21
N ASN A 103 4.92 -1.63 8.67
CA ASN A 103 5.33 -0.25 8.56
C ASN A 103 5.86 0.00 7.14
N CYS A 104 6.31 1.23 6.84
CA CYS A 104 6.81 1.60 5.51
C CYS A 104 8.03 0.81 5.01
N GLN A 105 8.67 0.00 5.86
CA GLN A 105 9.82 -0.84 5.51
C GLN A 105 9.45 -2.32 5.34
N VAL A 106 8.23 -2.71 5.70
CA VAL A 106 7.74 -4.08 5.47
C VAL A 106 7.33 -4.20 4.00
N PRO A 107 7.74 -5.25 3.25
CA PRO A 107 7.39 -5.44 1.84
C PRO A 107 5.94 -5.93 1.71
N LEU A 108 5.01 -5.07 2.10
CA LEU A 108 3.58 -5.33 2.17
C LEU A 108 2.85 -4.49 1.14
N ALA A 109 2.05 -5.14 0.32
CA ALA A 109 1.17 -4.53 -0.67
C ALA A 109 -0.27 -5.00 -0.46
N GLY A 110 -1.21 -4.17 -0.89
CA GLY A 110 -2.62 -4.56 -0.89
C GLY A 110 -3.51 -3.55 -1.59
N LEU A 111 -4.66 -4.04 -2.02
CA LEU A 111 -5.67 -3.25 -2.70
C LEU A 111 -7.05 -3.81 -2.36
N CYS A 112 -7.91 -2.95 -1.83
CA CYS A 112 -9.32 -3.22 -1.62
C CYS A 112 -10.17 -2.49 -2.67
N GLU A 113 -11.09 -3.22 -3.29
CA GLU A 113 -11.98 -2.69 -4.33
C GLU A 113 -13.44 -3.00 -3.98
N ARG A 114 -14.33 -2.02 -4.12
CA ARG A 114 -15.78 -2.26 -4.02
C ARG A 114 -16.33 -2.73 -5.36
N ARG A 115 -17.06 -3.85 -5.34
CA ARG A 115 -17.75 -4.47 -6.46
C ARG A 115 -19.23 -4.59 -6.12
N GLY A 116 -19.98 -3.51 -6.33
CA GLY A 116 -21.37 -3.40 -5.89
C GLY A 116 -21.48 -3.46 -4.36
N GLU A 117 -22.18 -4.47 -3.85
CA GLU A 117 -22.40 -4.69 -2.41
C GLU A 117 -21.28 -5.48 -1.72
N ARG A 118 -20.18 -5.75 -2.43
CA ARG A 118 -19.04 -6.53 -1.92
C ARG A 118 -17.76 -5.74 -1.96
N LEU A 119 -16.84 -6.08 -1.05
CA LEU A 119 -15.45 -5.67 -1.08
C LEU A 119 -14.60 -6.87 -1.49
N LEU A 120 -13.58 -6.66 -2.30
CA LEU A 120 -12.51 -7.62 -2.58
C LEU A 120 -11.21 -7.02 -2.06
N LEU A 121 -10.57 -7.69 -1.10
CA LEU A 121 -9.23 -7.33 -0.64
C LEU A 121 -8.22 -8.34 -1.17
N ARG A 122 -7.16 -7.83 -1.81
CA ARG A 122 -5.93 -8.57 -2.12
C ARG A 122 -4.82 -8.06 -1.20
N GLY A 123 -4.06 -8.96 -0.60
CA GLY A 123 -2.88 -8.64 0.22
C GLY A 123 -1.70 -9.52 -0.15
N GLN A 124 -0.49 -8.96 -0.11
CA GLN A 124 0.74 -9.67 -0.45
C GLN A 124 1.87 -9.23 0.47
N LEU A 125 2.59 -10.20 1.04
CA LEU A 125 3.80 -10.00 1.82
C LEU A 125 4.97 -10.69 1.12
N LEU A 126 6.06 -9.95 0.90
CA LEU A 126 7.25 -10.45 0.22
C LEU A 126 8.43 -10.49 1.19
N ALA A 127 9.34 -11.45 0.97
CA ALA A 127 10.67 -11.38 1.55
C ALA A 127 11.48 -10.20 0.95
N PRO A 128 12.46 -9.64 1.69
CA PRO A 128 13.27 -8.52 1.19
C PRO A 128 13.97 -8.74 -0.16
N ASP A 129 14.35 -9.99 -0.44
CA ASP A 129 14.99 -10.40 -1.67
C ASP A 129 14.00 -10.72 -2.81
N GLY A 130 12.69 -10.66 -2.51
CA GLY A 130 11.61 -10.98 -3.44
C GLY A 130 11.50 -12.46 -3.81
N GLN A 131 12.25 -13.37 -3.18
CA GLN A 131 12.23 -14.80 -3.53
C GLN A 131 11.02 -15.53 -2.96
N GLN A 132 10.54 -15.08 -1.80
CA GLN A 132 9.33 -15.60 -1.18
C GLN A 132 8.22 -14.56 -1.25
N VAL A 133 7.05 -15.01 -1.67
CA VAL A 133 5.84 -14.20 -1.76
C VAL A 133 4.70 -15.00 -1.15
N VAL A 134 4.00 -14.40 -0.21
CA VAL A 134 2.76 -14.95 0.37
C VAL A 134 1.64 -13.98 0.06
N GLU A 135 0.61 -14.48 -0.61
CA GLU A 135 -0.54 -13.66 -1.00
C GLU A 135 -1.85 -14.32 -0.59
N HIS A 136 -2.84 -13.48 -0.34
CA HIS A 136 -4.20 -13.94 -0.09
C HIS A 136 -5.21 -12.94 -0.63
N LYS A 137 -6.40 -13.45 -0.99
CA LYS A 137 -7.53 -12.63 -1.42
C LYS A 137 -8.81 -13.17 -0.79
N ALA A 138 -9.68 -12.27 -0.37
CA ALA A 138 -10.98 -12.60 0.20
C ALA A 138 -12.01 -11.52 -0.14
N GLU A 139 -13.29 -11.86 0.02
CA GLU A 139 -14.39 -10.93 -0.23
C GLU A 139 -15.39 -10.90 0.92
N SER A 140 -15.93 -9.71 1.21
CA SER A 140 -16.94 -9.50 2.25
C SER A 140 -18.08 -8.62 1.75
N ALA A 141 -19.11 -8.45 2.58
CA ALA A 141 -20.10 -7.40 2.36
C ALA A 141 -19.44 -6.01 2.48
N ALA A 142 -20.00 -5.00 1.82
CA ALA A 142 -19.56 -3.60 1.86
C ALA A 142 -20.10 -2.86 3.10
N THR A 143 -19.74 -3.33 4.29
CA THR A 143 -20.03 -2.66 5.57
C THR A 143 -18.74 -2.44 6.36
N LEU A 144 -18.74 -1.47 7.28
CA LEU A 144 -17.55 -1.14 8.07
C LEU A 144 -17.04 -2.33 8.90
N GLU A 145 -17.97 -3.07 9.51
CA GLU A 145 -17.64 -4.27 10.30
C GLU A 145 -17.02 -5.36 9.42
N ALA A 146 -17.65 -5.64 8.28
CA ALA A 146 -17.16 -6.64 7.33
C ALA A 146 -15.81 -6.25 6.70
N ALA A 147 -15.58 -4.96 6.43
CA ALA A 147 -14.31 -4.45 5.93
C ALA A 147 -13.16 -4.71 6.93
N ARG A 148 -13.38 -4.46 8.22
CA ARG A 148 -12.39 -4.75 9.26
C ARG A 148 -12.12 -6.26 9.38
N ALA A 149 -13.18 -7.07 9.41
CA ALA A 149 -13.07 -8.52 9.46
C ALA A 149 -12.30 -9.07 8.25
N LEU A 150 -12.55 -8.51 7.06
CA LEU A 150 -11.85 -8.86 5.82
C LEU A 150 -10.34 -8.60 5.90
N GLY A 151 -9.93 -7.46 6.47
CA GLY A 151 -8.51 -7.16 6.71
C GLY A 151 -7.85 -8.17 7.66
N ASP A 152 -8.54 -8.54 8.75
CA ASP A 152 -8.07 -9.57 9.69
C ASP A 152 -7.97 -10.96 9.04
N GLU A 153 -8.95 -11.33 8.23
CA GLU A 153 -8.98 -12.61 7.50
C GLU A 153 -7.76 -12.74 6.57
N VAL A 154 -7.56 -11.75 5.69
CA VAL A 154 -6.43 -11.74 4.74
C VAL A 154 -5.10 -11.75 5.48
N ALA A 155 -4.96 -10.97 6.55
CA ALA A 155 -3.74 -10.94 7.34
C ALA A 155 -3.45 -12.30 8.01
N ASN A 156 -4.45 -12.91 8.64
CA ASN A 156 -4.27 -14.21 9.31
C ASN A 156 -3.94 -15.30 8.28
N ALA A 157 -4.55 -15.28 7.10
CA ALA A 157 -4.22 -16.20 6.02
C ALA A 157 -2.77 -16.06 5.54
N ILE A 158 -2.29 -14.81 5.37
CA ILE A 158 -0.88 -14.53 5.03
C ILE A 158 0.05 -15.04 6.14
N LEU A 159 -0.24 -14.74 7.41
CA LEU A 159 0.58 -15.19 8.54
C LEU A 159 0.68 -16.71 8.62
N ASN A 160 -0.42 -17.42 8.38
CA ASN A 160 -0.48 -18.88 8.45
C ASN A 160 0.13 -19.57 7.22
N SER A 161 0.41 -18.82 6.15
CA SER A 161 0.94 -19.34 4.87
C SER A 161 2.42 -19.01 4.66
N GLY A 162 3.18 -18.77 5.74
CA GLY A 162 4.61 -18.45 5.69
C GLY A 162 4.95 -16.98 5.96
N GLY A 163 3.95 -16.13 6.21
CA GLY A 163 4.17 -14.71 6.46
C GLY A 163 4.86 -14.43 7.80
N ARG A 164 4.69 -15.31 8.81
CA ARG A 164 5.34 -15.16 10.12
C ARG A 164 6.86 -15.25 10.00
N GLU A 165 7.35 -16.18 9.20
CA GLU A 165 8.76 -16.42 8.94
C GLU A 165 9.40 -15.21 8.25
N ILE A 166 8.70 -14.64 7.25
CA ILE A 166 9.12 -13.41 6.56
C ILE A 166 9.23 -12.25 7.55
N LEU A 167 8.20 -12.02 8.36
CA LEU A 167 8.19 -10.93 9.35
C LEU A 167 9.27 -11.12 10.42
N ALA A 168 9.52 -12.35 10.87
CA ALA A 168 10.58 -12.65 11.83
C ALA A 168 11.97 -12.36 11.27
N ALA A 169 12.24 -12.77 10.02
CA ALA A 169 13.50 -12.50 9.34
C ALA A 169 13.76 -10.99 9.16
N LEU A 170 12.71 -10.21 8.87
CA LEU A 170 12.77 -8.75 8.77
C LEU A 170 13.17 -8.09 10.09
N LYS A 171 12.56 -8.50 11.21
CA LYS A 171 12.87 -7.97 12.56
C LYS A 171 14.33 -8.27 12.97
N LEU A 172 14.85 -9.44 12.58
CA LEU A 172 16.25 -9.79 12.83
C LEU A 172 17.21 -8.93 11.98
N SER A 173 16.88 -8.69 10.72
CA SER A 173 17.69 -7.86 9.82
C SER A 173 17.76 -6.39 10.26
N SER A 174 16.62 -5.80 10.66
CA SER A 174 16.58 -4.41 11.15
C SER A 174 17.32 -4.22 12.48
N ALA A 175 17.35 -5.24 13.35
CA ALA A 175 18.15 -5.21 14.57
C ALA A 175 19.67 -5.29 14.32
N LEU A 176 20.09 -5.85 13.17
CA LEU A 176 21.49 -6.01 12.80
C LEU A 176 22.05 -4.81 12.00
N ASN A 177 21.19 -3.99 11.40
CA ASN A 177 21.54 -2.79 10.64
C ASN A 177 20.74 -1.57 11.15
N PRO A 178 21.12 -0.98 12.31
CA PRO A 178 20.46 0.17 12.89
C PRO A 178 20.64 1.48 12.10
#